data_AF-A0A7R9UX29-F1
#
_entry.id   AF-A0A7R9UX29-F1
#
_cell.length_a   1.000
_cell.length_b   1.000
_cell.length_c   1.000
_cell.angle_alpha   90.00
_cell.angle_beta   90.00
_cell.angle_gamma   90.00
#
_symmetry.space_group_name_H-M   'P 1'
#
loop_
_entity.id
_entity.type
_entity.pdbx_description
1 polymer ?
#
loop_
_entity_poly.entity_id
_entity_poly.type
_entity_poly.pdbx_seq_one_letter_code
_entity_poly.pdbx_strand_id
1 'polypeptide(L)'
;NALAISRGGPDDEVLRLIEKAALVDPLSEAALVHLAQMKWHRSELAEAVALYDRAIELLRTKEELSEAYGMREAADAHLKLLKAQPLIYEPAMALNRARNVQRGA
;
A
#
# COMPACT_ATOMS: atom_id res chain seq x y z
N ASN A 1 -9.16 -1.52 -24.40
CA ASN A 1 -10.02 -1.13 -23.26
C ASN A 1 -10.12 -2.20 -22.18
N ALA A 2 -8.99 -2.71 -21.66
CA ALA A 2 -8.96 -3.70 -20.57
C ALA A 2 -8.76 -3.09 -19.16
N LEU A 3 -8.51 -1.76 -19.09
CA LEU A 3 -8.19 -1.05 -17.84
C LEU A 3 -9.42 -0.60 -17.04
N ALA A 4 -10.64 -0.84 -17.53
CA ALA A 4 -11.88 -0.43 -16.87
C ALA A 4 -12.57 -1.54 -16.05
N ILE A 5 -12.09 -2.79 -16.13
CA ILE A 5 -12.82 -3.96 -15.58
C ILE A 5 -12.54 -4.19 -14.08
N SER A 6 -11.59 -3.47 -13.47
CA SER A 6 -11.20 -3.68 -12.06
C SER A 6 -11.56 -2.51 -11.14
N ARG A 7 -12.56 -1.68 -11.47
CA ARG A 7 -13.09 -0.68 -10.53
C ARG A 7 -14.46 -1.16 -10.04
N GLY A 8 -14.49 -1.78 -8.87
CA GLY A 8 -15.71 -2.29 -8.23
C GLY A 8 -15.54 -3.53 -7.34
N GLY A 9 -14.30 -3.98 -7.09
CA GLY A 9 -14.05 -5.13 -6.20
C GLY A 9 -14.07 -4.75 -4.71
N PRO A 10 -14.09 -5.73 -3.79
CA PRO A 10 -14.06 -5.49 -2.34
C PRO A 10 -12.89 -4.58 -1.92
N ASP A 11 -11.75 -4.72 -2.57
CA ASP A 11 -10.54 -3.91 -2.32
C ASP A 11 -10.72 -2.43 -2.69
N ASP A 12 -11.59 -2.11 -3.65
CA ASP A 12 -11.90 -0.72 -3.98
C ASP A 12 -12.83 -0.10 -2.95
N GLU A 13 -13.78 -0.86 -2.43
CA GLU A 13 -14.65 -0.38 -1.36
C GLU A 13 -13.86 -0.11 -0.07
N VAL A 14 -12.97 -1.05 0.28
CA VAL A 14 -12.07 -0.90 1.42
C VAL A 14 -11.18 0.32 1.25
N LEU A 15 -10.55 0.50 0.07
CA LEU A 15 -9.74 1.69 -0.21
C LEU A 15 -10.55 2.97 -0.05
N ARG A 16 -11.77 3.02 -0.57
CA ARG A 16 -12.66 4.19 -0.52
C ARG A 16 -13.04 4.57 0.91
N LEU A 17 -13.30 3.57 1.75
CA LEU A 17 -13.59 3.78 3.17
C LEU A 17 -12.37 4.27 3.94
N ILE A 18 -11.19 3.72 3.67
CA ILE A 18 -9.93 4.14 4.29
C ILE A 18 -9.55 5.56 3.86
N GLU A 19 -9.68 5.90 2.57
CA GLU A 19 -9.43 7.25 2.06
C GLU A 19 -10.37 8.27 2.70
N LYS A 20 -11.65 7.91 2.87
CA LYS A 20 -12.60 8.74 3.61
C LYS A 20 -12.20 8.91 5.08
N ALA A 21 -11.74 7.86 5.74
CA ALA A 21 -11.27 7.94 7.12
C ALA A 21 -10.07 8.89 7.25
N ALA A 22 -9.07 8.77 6.36
CA ALA A 22 -7.91 9.66 6.34
C ALA A 22 -8.24 11.11 5.97
N LEU A 23 -9.33 11.34 5.21
CA LEU A 23 -9.83 12.68 4.93
C LEU A 23 -10.53 13.32 6.14
N VAL A 24 -11.35 12.54 6.85
CA VAL A 24 -12.09 13.00 8.02
C VAL A 24 -11.15 13.23 9.21
N ASP A 25 -10.18 12.35 9.40
CA ASP A 25 -9.12 12.48 10.41
C ASP A 25 -7.74 12.25 9.79
N PRO A 26 -7.06 13.35 9.37
CA PRO A 26 -5.72 13.28 8.80
C PRO A 26 -4.62 12.85 9.78
N LEU A 27 -4.93 12.79 11.08
CA LEU A 27 -4.01 12.38 12.15
C LEU A 27 -4.32 10.97 12.65
N SER A 28 -5.27 10.26 12.03
CA SER A 28 -5.53 8.86 12.36
C SER A 28 -4.37 7.99 11.85
N GLU A 29 -3.54 7.53 12.78
CA GLU A 29 -2.45 6.61 12.50
C GLU A 29 -2.97 5.29 11.90
N ALA A 30 -4.11 4.79 12.39
CA ALA A 30 -4.75 3.59 11.85
C ALA A 30 -5.19 3.76 10.39
N ALA A 31 -5.79 4.90 10.04
CA ALA A 31 -6.19 5.18 8.66
C ALA A 31 -4.96 5.26 7.73
N LEU A 32 -3.88 5.91 8.19
CA LEU A 32 -2.62 6.01 7.43
C LEU A 32 -1.96 4.64 7.23
N VAL A 33 -1.87 3.81 8.27
CA VAL A 33 -1.31 2.44 8.20
C VAL A 33 -2.11 1.58 7.24
N HIS A 34 -3.44 1.56 7.35
CA HIS A 34 -4.28 0.75 6.46
C HIS A 34 -4.25 1.26 5.02
N LEU A 35 -4.14 2.58 4.81
CA LEU A 35 -3.96 3.12 3.46
C LEU A 35 -2.62 2.68 2.89
N ALA A 36 -1.54 2.73 3.68
CA ALA A 36 -0.22 2.26 3.27
C ALA A 36 -0.22 0.78 2.86
N GLN A 37 -0.89 -0.07 3.63
CA GLN A 37 -1.08 -1.49 3.31
C GLN A 37 -1.84 -1.67 1.98
N MET A 38 -2.91 -0.91 1.77
CA MET A 38 -3.66 -0.97 0.52
C MET A 38 -2.82 -0.53 -0.68
N LYS A 39 -2.03 0.54 -0.54
CA LYS A 39 -1.08 1.00 -1.55
C LYS A 39 -0.01 -0.04 -1.85
N TRP A 40 0.52 -0.70 -0.83
CA TRP A 40 1.42 -1.85 -1.00
C TRP A 40 0.81 -2.96 -1.86
N HIS A 41 -0.41 -3.40 -1.52
CA HIS A 41 -1.08 -4.48 -2.23
C HIS A 41 -1.34 -4.15 -3.71
N ARG A 42 -1.50 -2.86 -4.02
CA ARG A 42 -1.64 -2.33 -5.39
C ARG A 42 -0.31 -2.07 -6.10
N SER A 43 0.83 -2.37 -5.46
CA SER A 43 2.18 -2.08 -5.96
C SER A 43 2.50 -0.58 -6.09
N GLU A 44 1.76 0.27 -5.38
CA GLU A 44 1.98 1.72 -5.24
C GLU A 44 2.99 1.95 -4.09
N LEU A 45 4.22 1.45 -4.28
CA LEU A 45 5.20 1.31 -3.19
C LEU A 45 5.73 2.65 -2.67
N ALA A 46 5.84 3.67 -3.53
CA ALA A 46 6.32 4.99 -3.11
C ALA A 46 5.31 5.68 -2.19
N GLU A 47 4.02 5.58 -2.52
CA GLU A 47 2.91 6.07 -1.72
C GLU A 47 2.82 5.30 -0.39
N ALA A 48 3.01 3.98 -0.42
CA ALA A 48 3.05 3.16 0.80
C ALA A 48 4.15 3.63 1.77
N VAL A 49 5.37 3.86 1.28
CA VAL A 49 6.48 4.38 2.11
C VAL A 49 6.10 5.72 2.74
N ALA A 50 5.61 6.67 1.96
CA ALA A 50 5.25 8.00 2.45
C ALA A 50 4.13 7.96 3.52
N LEU A 51 3.17 7.06 3.37
CA LEU A 51 2.09 6.88 4.34
C LEU A 51 2.58 6.24 5.63
N TYR A 52 3.48 5.25 5.55
CA TYR A 52 4.11 4.69 6.75
C TYR A 52 4.98 5.72 7.47
N ASP A 53 5.77 6.53 6.74
CA ASP A 53 6.57 7.60 7.33
C ASP A 53 5.67 8.57 8.14
N ARG A 54 4.51 8.96 7.58
CA ARG A 54 3.52 9.79 8.31
C ARG A 54 2.88 9.07 9.50
N ALA A 55 2.57 7.77 9.37
CA ALA A 55 1.99 7.02 10.48
C ALA A 55 2.98 6.91 11.66
N ILE A 56 4.26 6.67 11.38
CA ILE A 56 5.34 6.57 12.37
C ILE A 56 5.45 7.83 13.23
N GLU A 57 5.17 9.01 12.68
CA GLU A 57 5.16 10.27 13.44
C GLU A 57 4.03 10.35 14.49
N LEU A 58 3.00 9.51 14.37
CA LEU A 58 1.77 9.57 15.16
C LEU A 58 1.59 8.39 16.12
N LEU A 59 2.18 7.23 15.80
CA LEU A 59 2.12 6.01 16.61
C LEU A 59 2.77 6.21 17.98
N ARG A 60 2.21 5.56 19.00
CA ARG A 60 2.56 5.83 20.41
C ARG A 60 3.13 4.64 21.14
N THR A 61 2.90 3.42 20.65
CA THR A 61 3.42 2.21 21.27
C THR A 61 4.65 1.71 20.53
N LYS A 62 5.52 1.02 21.27
CA LYS A 62 6.73 0.44 20.69
C LYS A 62 6.39 -0.65 19.69
N GLU A 63 5.35 -1.41 19.97
CA GLU A 63 4.86 -2.52 19.15
C GLU A 63 4.39 -2.00 17.79
N GLU A 64 3.54 -0.98 17.78
CA GLU A 64 3.06 -0.30 16.57
C GLU A 64 4.20 0.31 15.75
N LEU A 65 5.14 1.01 16.42
CA LEU A 65 6.30 1.58 15.76
C LEU A 65 7.15 0.49 15.12
N SER A 66 7.43 -0.61 15.83
CA SER A 66 8.22 -1.71 15.30
C SER A 66 7.57 -2.34 14.06
N GLU A 67 6.25 -2.50 14.06
CA GLU A 67 5.50 -3.00 12.91
C GLU A 67 5.57 -2.03 11.73
N ALA A 68 5.28 -0.75 11.98
CA ALA A 68 5.27 0.28 10.93
C ALA A 68 6.65 0.46 10.30
N TYR A 69 7.73 0.52 11.09
CA TYR A 69 9.10 0.56 10.57
C TYR A 69 9.41 -0.69 9.72
N GLY A 70 9.03 -1.88 10.18
CA GLY A 70 9.25 -3.12 9.42
C GLY A 70 8.57 -3.09 8.04
N MET A 71 7.31 -2.66 7.99
CA MET A 71 6.56 -2.55 6.74
C MET A 71 7.10 -1.45 5.83
N ARG A 72 7.50 -0.31 6.41
CA ARG A 72 8.14 0.81 5.70
C ARG A 72 9.44 0.39 5.03
N GLU A 73 10.33 -0.28 5.76
CA GLU A 73 11.61 -0.77 5.23
C GLU A 73 11.41 -1.84 4.17
N ALA A 74 10.42 -2.74 4.35
CA ALA A 74 10.06 -3.70 3.33
C ALA A 74 9.61 -2.99 2.04
N ALA A 75 8.89 -1.87 2.14
CA ALA A 75 8.32 -1.16 0.99
C ALA A 75 9.41 -0.44 0.21
N ASP A 76 10.30 0.23 0.95
CA ASP A 76 11.46 0.90 0.40
C ASP A 76 12.43 -0.09 -0.25
N ALA A 77 12.67 -1.26 0.37
CA ALA A 77 13.48 -2.31 -0.24
C ALA A 77 12.90 -2.81 -1.57
N HIS A 78 11.60 -3.07 -1.65
CA HIS A 78 10.95 -3.45 -2.90
C HIS A 78 11.04 -2.34 -3.95
N LEU A 79 10.83 -1.08 -3.55
CA LEU A 79 10.93 0.06 -4.45
C LEU A 79 12.35 0.23 -5.00
N LYS A 80 13.37 0.04 -4.16
CA LYS A 80 14.78 0.08 -4.57
C LYS A 80 15.11 -1.03 -5.57
N LEU A 81 14.64 -2.26 -5.33
CA LEU A 81 14.84 -3.38 -6.26
C LEU A 81 14.17 -3.12 -7.62
N LEU A 82 12.94 -2.59 -7.61
CA LEU A 82 12.24 -2.21 -8.83
C LEU A 82 13.02 -1.18 -9.66
N LYS A 83 13.60 -0.17 -8.99
CA LYS A 83 14.43 0.85 -9.64
C LYS A 83 15.76 0.30 -10.14
N ALA A 84 16.39 -0.61 -9.40
CA ALA A 84 17.70 -1.15 -9.73
C ALA A 84 17.64 -2.20 -10.85
N GLN A 85 16.58 -3.01 -10.90
CA GLN A 85 16.46 -4.15 -11.81
C GLN A 85 15.04 -4.24 -12.40
N PRO A 86 14.57 -3.21 -13.14
CA PRO A 86 13.19 -3.14 -13.62
C PRO A 86 12.80 -4.33 -14.53
N LEU A 87 13.73 -4.80 -15.37
CA LEU A 87 13.50 -5.93 -16.29
C LEU A 87 13.15 -7.25 -15.57
N ILE A 88 13.55 -7.41 -14.30
CA ILE A 88 13.28 -8.61 -13.50
C ILE A 88 12.04 -8.39 -12.63
N TYR A 89 11.95 -7.24 -11.96
CA TYR A 89 10.92 -7.01 -10.95
C TYR A 89 9.60 -6.47 -11.52
N GLU A 90 9.61 -5.68 -12.59
CA GLU A 90 8.35 -5.20 -13.20
C GLU A 90 7.44 -6.35 -13.68
N PRO A 91 7.95 -7.38 -14.41
CA PRO A 91 7.11 -8.51 -14.81
C PRO A 91 6.56 -9.31 -13.62
N ALA A 92 7.39 -9.54 -12.60
CA ALA A 92 6.98 -10.26 -11.39
C ALA A 92 5.87 -9.51 -10.63
N MET A 93 5.98 -8.18 -10.52
CA MET A 93 4.95 -7.35 -9.90
C MET A 93 3.69 -7.26 -10.76
N ALA A 94 3.81 -7.20 -12.09
CA ALA A 94 2.66 -7.26 -12.99
C ALA A 94 1.87 -8.57 -12.85
N LEU A 95 2.55 -9.71 -12.72
CA LEU A 95 1.92 -11.00 -12.43
C LEU A 95 1.20 -11.00 -11.08
N ASN A 96 1.81 -10.43 -10.04
CA ASN A 96 1.18 -10.30 -8.73
C ASN A 96 -0.09 -9.43 -8.80
N ARG A 97 -0.05 -8.30 -9.51
CA ARG A 97 -1.24 -7.45 -9.75
C ARG A 97 -2.34 -8.23 -10.45
N ALA A 98 -2.03 -8.95 -11.52
CA ALA A 98 -3.01 -9.76 -12.25
C ALA A 98 -3.62 -10.86 -11.36
N ARG A 99 -2.82 -11.52 -10.52
CA ARG A 99 -3.30 -12.55 -9.59
C ARG A 99 -4.20 -11.96 -8.49
N ASN A 100 -3.89 -10.78 -7.98
CA ASN A 100 -4.69 -10.12 -6.95
C ASN A 100 -6.05 -9.70 -7.51
N VAL A 101 -6.09 -9.19 -8.74
CA VAL A 101 -7.35 -8.89 -9.45
C VAL A 101 -8.21 -10.14 -9.64
N GLN A 102 -7.60 -11.29 -9.95
CA GLN A 102 -8.32 -12.56 -10.10
C GLN A 102 -8.82 -13.18 -8.79
N ARG A 103 -8.24 -12.79 -7.65
CA ARG A 103 -8.65 -13.29 -6.31
C ARG A 103 -9.72 -12.42 -5.65
N GLY A 104 -9.87 -11.17 -6.08
CA GLY A 104 -10.87 -10.22 -5.61
C GLY A 104 -12.14 -10.14 -6.48
N ALA A 105 -12.29 -11.03 -7.46
CA ALA A 105 -13.43 -11.12 -8.38
C ALA A 105 -14.33 -12.33 -8.08
#